data_AF-A0A930YCI7-F1
#
_entry.id   AF-A0A930YCI7-F1
#
_cell.length_a   1.000
_cell.length_b   1.000
_cell.length_c   1.000
_cell.angle_alpha   90.00
_cell.angle_beta   90.00
_cell.angle_gamma   90.00
#
_symmetry.space_group_name_H-M   'P 1'
#
loop_
_entity.id
_entity.type
_entity.pdbx_description
1 polymer ?
#
loop_
_entity_poly.entity_id
_entity_poly.type
_entity_poly.pdbx_seq_one_letter_code
_entity_poly.pdbx_strand_id
1 'polypeptide(L)'
;MPPPPPEPAPERKQHPVVAGLIALVGVGLAIGLLAGGATLVATRVMGLGAETTATDSTARQSMYLPKPEATTASAASSLPTLPAASEPTGPVLTTPTKDTGITLTAAQTTVGQMGRIDLTGTYPTGEGAVLQVQRASGPGDDSWVDFPVSVTVSGGQFSTYVQTGRTGPNRFRVIDTDSDQASNEVTITVQ
;
A
#
# COMPACT_ATOMS: atom_id res chain seq x y z
N MET A 1 60.25 41.70 -27.68
CA MET A 1 58.80 41.91 -27.54
C MET A 1 58.11 40.70 -28.14
N PRO A 2 57.59 39.76 -27.32
CA PRO A 2 56.94 38.55 -27.82
C PRO A 2 55.52 38.85 -28.36
N PRO A 3 55.02 38.08 -29.34
CA PRO A 3 53.67 38.27 -29.89
C PRO A 3 52.58 37.84 -28.88
N PRO A 4 51.39 38.47 -28.93
CA PRO A 4 50.29 38.13 -28.04
C PRO A 4 49.72 36.73 -28.36
N PRO A 5 49.19 36.02 -27.34
CA PRO A 5 48.63 34.69 -27.51
C PRO A 5 47.33 34.71 -28.34
N PRO A 6 46.99 33.61 -29.04
CA PRO A 6 45.78 33.52 -29.85
C PRO A 6 44.51 33.47 -28.99
N GLU A 7 43.44 34.15 -29.44
CA GLU A 7 42.15 34.22 -28.75
C GLU A 7 41.43 32.85 -28.73
N PRO A 8 40.68 32.53 -27.66
CA PRO A 8 39.93 31.29 -27.57
C PRO A 8 38.72 31.26 -28.52
N ALA A 9 38.52 30.12 -29.19
CA ALA A 9 37.39 29.87 -30.09
C ALA A 9 36.03 29.85 -29.34
N PRO A 10 34.90 30.18 -30.01
CA PRO A 10 33.61 30.32 -29.35
C PRO A 10 33.10 28.99 -28.78
N GLU A 11 32.85 28.98 -27.47
CA GLU A 11 32.24 27.87 -26.74
C GLU A 11 30.82 27.60 -27.27
N ARG A 12 30.58 26.40 -27.83
CA ARG A 12 29.21 25.95 -28.10
C ARG A 12 28.55 25.66 -26.75
N LYS A 13 27.66 26.54 -26.31
CA LYS A 13 26.78 26.29 -25.16
C LYS A 13 25.91 25.06 -25.44
N GLN A 14 26.33 23.92 -24.89
CA GLN A 14 25.54 22.71 -24.88
C GLN A 14 24.45 22.90 -23.82
N HIS A 15 23.19 22.83 -24.23
CA HIS A 15 22.02 22.94 -23.34
C HIS A 15 21.47 21.54 -23.06
N PRO A 16 22.03 20.81 -22.06
CA PRO A 16 21.66 19.41 -21.78
C PRO A 16 20.17 19.27 -21.43
N VAL A 17 19.60 20.28 -20.78
CA VAL A 17 18.17 20.31 -20.44
C VAL A 17 17.30 20.39 -21.68
N VAL A 18 17.68 21.22 -22.66
CA VAL A 18 16.92 21.38 -23.91
C VAL A 18 16.98 20.09 -24.74
N ALA A 19 18.15 19.46 -24.81
CA ALA A 19 18.32 18.17 -25.48
C ALA A 19 17.47 17.07 -24.81
N GLY A 20 17.44 17.03 -23.47
CA GLY A 20 16.60 16.10 -22.71
C GLY A 20 15.10 16.30 -22.96
N LEU A 21 14.64 17.55 -23.01
CA LEU A 21 13.23 17.87 -23.24
C LEU A 21 12.79 17.48 -24.66
N ILE A 22 13.62 17.70 -25.67
CA ILE A 22 13.38 17.25 -27.05
C ILE A 22 13.32 15.72 -27.12
N ALA A 23 14.25 15.03 -26.44
CA ALA A 23 14.27 13.57 -26.39
C ALA A 23 13.01 13.01 -25.74
N LEU A 24 12.54 13.59 -24.63
CA LEU A 24 11.32 13.16 -23.93
C LEU A 24 10.08 13.28 -24.83
N VAL A 25 9.93 14.41 -25.53
CA VAL A 25 8.83 14.65 -26.47
C VAL A 25 8.86 13.63 -27.62
N GLY A 26 10.04 13.36 -28.18
CA GLY A 26 10.22 12.38 -29.25
C GLY A 26 9.82 10.96 -28.83
N VAL A 27 10.25 10.53 -27.64
CA VAL A 27 9.90 9.21 -27.09
C VAL A 27 8.40 9.13 -26.79
N GLY A 28 7.80 10.17 -26.22
CA GLY A 28 6.36 10.23 -25.95
C GLY A 28 5.52 10.09 -27.22
N LEU A 29 5.90 10.78 -28.31
CA LEU A 29 5.23 10.64 -29.61
C LEU A 29 5.33 9.21 -30.16
N ALA A 30 6.51 8.59 -30.08
CA ALA A 30 6.74 7.25 -30.60
C ALA A 30 5.89 6.20 -29.88
N ILE A 31 5.87 6.23 -28.54
CA ILE A 31 5.09 5.29 -27.73
C ILE A 31 3.58 5.54 -27.92
N GLY A 32 3.16 6.81 -27.96
CA GLY A 32 1.76 7.18 -28.18
C GLY A 32 1.22 6.70 -29.54
N LEU A 33 2.01 6.85 -30.62
CA LEU A 33 1.63 6.35 -31.95
C LEU A 33 1.55 4.82 -32.02
N LEU A 34 2.48 4.11 -31.35
CA LEU A 34 2.47 2.64 -31.31
C LEU A 34 1.24 2.11 -30.54
N ALA A 35 0.96 2.65 -29.36
CA ALA A 35 -0.18 2.22 -28.54
C ALA A 35 -1.53 2.63 -29.18
N GLY A 36 -1.65 3.86 -29.68
CA GLY A 36 -2.86 4.35 -30.33
C GLY A 36 -3.16 3.67 -31.67
N GLY A 37 -2.13 3.31 -32.45
CA GLY A 37 -2.30 2.57 -33.70
C GLY A 37 -2.86 1.16 -33.48
N ALA A 38 -2.43 0.47 -32.42
CA ALA A 38 -2.86 -0.89 -32.12
C ALA A 38 -4.35 -1.00 -31.74
N THR A 39 -4.89 -0.04 -30.98
CA THR A 39 -6.30 -0.08 -30.53
C THR A 39 -7.29 0.18 -31.67
N LEU A 40 -6.95 1.06 -32.62
CA LEU A 40 -7.79 1.35 -33.79
C LEU A 40 -7.90 0.15 -34.75
N VAL A 41 -6.87 -0.70 -34.85
CA VAL A 41 -6.93 -1.93 -35.66
C VAL A 41 -7.76 -3.03 -34.99
N ALA A 42 -7.72 -3.14 -33.66
CA ALA A 42 -8.48 -4.14 -32.90
C ALA A 42 -10.01 -3.96 -33.03
N THR A 43 -10.49 -2.72 -33.06
CA THR A 43 -11.94 -2.41 -33.16
C THR A 43 -12.56 -2.76 -34.52
N ARG A 44 -11.78 -2.92 -35.60
CA ARG A 44 -12.29 -3.35 -36.91
C ARG A 44 -12.41 -4.86 -37.08
N VAL A 45 -11.65 -5.65 -36.32
CA VAL A 45 -11.68 -7.12 -36.40
C VAL A 45 -12.69 -7.72 -35.41
N MET A 46 -12.91 -7.05 -34.28
CA MET A 46 -13.81 -7.51 -33.21
C MET A 46 -15.27 -7.05 -33.40
N GLY A 47 -15.78 -7.09 -34.64
CA GLY A 47 -17.13 -6.70 -35.07
C GLY A 47 -18.13 -6.42 -33.95
N LEU A 48 -18.13 -5.19 -33.43
CA LEU A 48 -19.04 -4.73 -32.39
C LEU A 48 -20.32 -4.22 -33.06
N GLY A 49 -21.15 -5.18 -33.43
CA GLY A 49 -22.53 -5.01 -33.84
C GLY A 49 -23.33 -6.21 -33.36
N ALA A 50 -23.57 -6.29 -32.05
CA ALA A 50 -24.43 -7.31 -31.46
C ALA A 50 -25.13 -6.73 -30.23
N GLU A 51 -26.28 -6.14 -30.50
CA GLU A 51 -27.30 -5.79 -29.53
C GLU A 51 -27.73 -7.09 -28.83
N THR A 52 -27.40 -7.23 -27.54
CA THR A 52 -27.92 -8.35 -26.76
C THR A 52 -28.95 -7.81 -25.78
N THR A 53 -30.18 -7.88 -26.27
CA THR A 53 -31.46 -7.83 -25.59
C THR A 53 -31.38 -8.26 -24.12
N ALA A 54 -31.80 -7.37 -23.23
CA ALA A 54 -32.06 -7.69 -21.84
C ALA A 54 -33.21 -8.72 -21.77
N THR A 55 -32.89 -9.96 -21.37
CA THR A 55 -33.90 -10.98 -21.07
C THR A 55 -34.35 -10.80 -19.63
N ASP A 56 -35.51 -10.16 -19.49
CA ASP A 56 -36.33 -10.10 -18.29
C ASP A 56 -36.70 -11.53 -17.85
N SER A 57 -36.22 -11.96 -16.69
CA SER A 57 -36.55 -13.26 -16.12
C SER A 57 -37.34 -13.06 -14.82
N THR A 58 -38.62 -12.74 -14.97
CA THR A 58 -39.61 -12.89 -13.90
C THR A 58 -39.82 -14.38 -13.64
N ALA A 59 -38.99 -14.95 -12.75
CA ALA A 59 -39.23 -16.26 -12.15
C ALA A 59 -39.61 -16.07 -10.69
N ARG A 60 -40.92 -16.11 -10.41
CA ARG A 60 -41.46 -16.27 -9.05
C ARG A 60 -41.04 -17.64 -8.52
N GLN A 61 -39.82 -17.74 -8.02
CA GLN A 61 -39.39 -18.86 -7.19
C GLN A 61 -39.91 -18.59 -5.77
N SER A 62 -41.00 -19.26 -5.39
CA SER A 62 -41.44 -19.30 -4.00
C SER A 62 -40.36 -20.01 -3.18
N MET A 63 -39.45 -19.25 -2.58
CA MET A 63 -38.48 -19.77 -1.62
C MET A 63 -39.21 -20.22 -0.36
N TYR A 64 -39.04 -21.48 -0.02
CA TYR A 64 -39.55 -22.06 1.22
C TYR A 64 -38.68 -21.55 2.38
N LEU A 65 -39.24 -20.71 3.25
CA LEU A 65 -38.57 -20.25 4.47
C LEU A 65 -38.93 -21.22 5.61
N PRO A 66 -37.99 -22.03 6.12
CA PRO A 66 -38.24 -22.82 7.32
C PRO A 66 -38.55 -21.90 8.50
N LYS A 67 -39.49 -22.30 9.34
CA LYS A 67 -39.91 -21.53 10.52
C LYS A 67 -38.73 -21.49 11.51
N PRO A 68 -38.28 -20.30 11.95
CA PRO A 68 -37.23 -20.22 12.97
C PRO A 68 -37.76 -20.79 14.28
N GLU A 69 -36.99 -21.70 14.88
CA GLU A 69 -37.21 -22.13 16.26
C GLU A 69 -36.47 -21.20 17.22
N ALA A 70 -37.06 -20.97 18.38
CA ALA A 70 -36.43 -20.17 19.43
C ALA A 70 -35.26 -20.97 20.03
N THR A 71 -34.05 -20.40 19.98
CA THR A 71 -32.89 -20.93 20.68
C THR A 71 -33.19 -20.93 22.18
N THR A 72 -33.21 -22.11 22.79
CA THR A 72 -33.26 -22.22 24.25
C THR A 72 -31.98 -21.61 24.80
N ALA A 73 -32.11 -20.53 25.57
CA ALA A 73 -31.02 -19.94 26.32
C ALA A 73 -30.59 -20.95 27.41
N SER A 74 -29.66 -21.84 27.06
CA SER A 74 -28.94 -22.62 28.05
C SER A 74 -27.99 -21.67 28.78
N ALA A 75 -28.48 -21.15 29.90
CA ALA A 75 -27.67 -20.49 30.89
C ALA A 75 -26.74 -21.54 31.52
N ALA A 76 -25.57 -21.71 30.91
CA ALA A 76 -24.35 -22.10 31.60
C ALA A 76 -23.26 -21.16 31.08
N SER A 77 -23.11 -20.06 31.79
CA SER A 77 -22.01 -19.11 31.64
C SER A 77 -20.68 -19.82 31.89
N SER A 78 -20.13 -20.48 30.86
CA SER A 78 -18.69 -20.54 30.70
C SER A 78 -18.35 -19.44 29.69
N LEU A 79 -18.02 -18.25 30.22
CA LEU A 79 -17.23 -17.30 29.44
C LEU A 79 -16.09 -18.11 28.80
N PRO A 80 -15.86 -18.00 27.48
CA PRO A 80 -14.54 -18.38 27.00
C PRO A 80 -13.59 -17.52 27.82
N THR A 81 -12.74 -18.16 28.62
CA THR A 81 -11.51 -17.52 29.05
C THR A 81 -10.82 -17.16 27.73
N LEU A 82 -10.99 -15.91 27.29
CA LEU A 82 -10.03 -15.33 26.37
C LEU A 82 -8.68 -15.67 27.00
N PRO A 83 -7.72 -16.25 26.27
CA PRO A 83 -6.35 -16.26 26.76
C PRO A 83 -6.10 -14.81 27.21
N ALA A 84 -5.76 -14.64 28.49
CA ALA A 84 -5.49 -13.34 29.05
C ALA A 84 -4.69 -12.60 27.99
N ALA A 85 -5.21 -11.45 27.55
CA ALA A 85 -4.46 -10.55 26.70
C ALA A 85 -3.12 -10.45 27.41
N SER A 86 -2.12 -11.11 26.83
CA SER A 86 -0.77 -10.92 27.29
C SER A 86 -0.54 -9.49 26.86
N GLU A 87 -0.76 -8.55 27.79
CA GLU A 87 -0.05 -7.29 27.70
C GLU A 87 1.38 -7.68 27.32
N PRO A 88 1.92 -7.17 26.21
CA PRO A 88 3.32 -7.34 25.96
C PRO A 88 4.03 -6.59 27.09
N THR A 89 4.32 -7.32 28.17
CA THR A 89 5.21 -6.90 29.26
C THR A 89 6.63 -7.04 28.73
N GLY A 90 6.94 -6.18 27.78
CA GLY A 90 8.23 -6.02 27.16
C GLY A 90 8.21 -4.64 26.55
N PRO A 91 9.24 -3.81 26.75
CA PRO A 91 9.28 -2.50 26.13
C PRO A 91 9.15 -2.69 24.62
N VAL A 92 8.02 -2.24 24.05
CA VAL A 92 7.95 -1.98 22.61
C VAL A 92 9.05 -0.94 22.37
N LEU A 93 10.13 -1.35 21.72
CA LEU A 93 11.18 -0.45 21.26
C LEU A 93 10.56 0.41 20.16
N THR A 94 9.84 1.43 20.59
CA THR A 94 9.38 2.54 19.79
C THR A 94 10.55 3.49 19.70
N THR A 95 11.23 3.50 18.55
CA THR A 95 12.14 4.60 18.25
C THR A 95 11.27 5.84 18.09
N PRO A 96 11.50 6.93 18.86
CA PRO A 96 10.71 8.15 18.72
C PRO A 96 11.04 8.79 17.37
N THR A 97 10.19 8.54 16.37
CA THR A 97 10.15 9.34 15.16
C THR A 97 9.36 10.62 15.44
N LYS A 98 9.77 11.70 14.78
CA LYS A 98 9.09 13.00 14.67
C LYS A 98 7.58 12.87 14.91
N ASP A 99 7.03 13.71 15.78
CA ASP A 99 5.59 13.73 16.08
C ASP A 99 4.81 14.07 14.81
N THR A 100 4.45 13.03 14.06
CA THR A 100 3.63 13.07 12.85
C THR A 100 2.15 12.88 13.18
N GLY A 101 1.80 12.66 14.45
CA GLY A 101 0.44 12.31 14.86
C GLY A 101 -0.02 10.92 14.41
N ILE A 102 0.82 10.15 13.72
CA ILE A 102 0.54 8.76 13.30
C ILE A 102 1.24 7.80 14.26
N THR A 103 0.47 6.93 14.90
CA THR A 103 1.00 5.87 15.76
C THR A 103 0.72 4.50 15.16
N LEU A 104 1.65 3.56 15.35
CA LEU A 104 1.55 2.18 14.89
C LEU A 104 1.94 1.23 16.02
N THR A 105 1.14 0.19 16.21
CA THR A 105 1.35 -0.91 17.15
C THR A 105 1.15 -2.24 16.42
N ALA A 106 1.93 -3.25 16.79
CA ALA A 106 1.73 -4.61 16.34
C ALA A 106 1.16 -5.45 17.49
N ALA A 107 0.17 -6.29 17.20
CA ALA A 107 -0.41 -7.19 18.20
C ALA A 107 0.55 -8.33 18.57
N GLN A 108 1.46 -8.70 17.67
CA GLN A 108 2.42 -9.78 17.87
C GLN A 108 3.86 -9.25 17.79
N THR A 109 4.70 -9.67 18.72
CA THR A 109 6.16 -9.40 18.69
C THR A 109 6.95 -10.52 18.02
N THR A 110 6.36 -11.72 17.94
CA THR A 110 6.93 -12.90 17.29
C THR A 110 5.85 -13.71 16.58
N VAL A 111 6.12 -14.18 15.36
CA VAL A 111 5.22 -15.03 14.57
C VAL A 111 5.98 -16.15 13.87
N GLY A 112 5.26 -17.20 13.48
CA GLY A 112 5.79 -18.23 12.58
C GLY A 112 6.05 -17.69 11.17
N GLN A 113 6.83 -18.40 10.36
CA GLN A 113 6.91 -18.14 8.91
C GLN A 113 5.52 -18.07 8.27
N MET A 114 5.29 -17.05 7.45
CA MET A 114 3.98 -16.75 6.85
C MET A 114 2.86 -16.48 7.88
N GLY A 115 3.24 -16.26 9.14
CA GLY A 115 2.33 -15.87 10.21
C GLY A 115 1.72 -14.50 9.93
N ARG A 116 0.47 -14.34 10.36
CA ARG A 116 -0.24 -13.07 10.31
C ARG A 116 0.22 -12.16 11.44
N ILE A 117 0.53 -10.91 11.10
CA ILE A 117 0.88 -9.85 12.02
C ILE A 117 -0.21 -8.79 11.89
N ASP A 118 -1.00 -8.60 12.95
CA ASP A 118 -2.03 -7.56 13.00
C ASP A 118 -1.40 -6.24 13.41
N LEU A 119 -1.70 -5.20 12.64
CA LEU A 119 -1.18 -3.86 12.80
C LEU A 119 -2.34 -2.91 13.06
N THR A 120 -2.24 -2.13 14.14
CA THR A 120 -3.25 -1.15 14.52
C THR A 120 -2.59 0.18 14.82
N GLY A 121 -3.34 1.27 14.69
CA GLY A 121 -2.80 2.58 14.95
C GLY A 121 -3.83 3.69 14.98
N THR A 122 -3.36 4.88 15.33
CA THR A 122 -4.16 6.10 15.37
C THR A 122 -3.58 7.15 14.43
N TYR A 123 -4.45 7.93 13.82
CA TYR A 123 -4.10 9.12 13.05
C TYR A 123 -5.24 10.14 13.18
N PRO A 124 -5.29 10.91 14.28
CA PRO A 124 -6.43 11.77 14.61
C PRO A 124 -6.74 12.86 13.58
N THR A 125 -5.73 13.32 12.85
CA THR A 125 -5.85 14.38 11.84
C THR A 125 -6.01 13.85 10.42
N GLY A 126 -5.94 12.53 10.23
CA GLY A 126 -5.87 11.90 8.90
C GLY A 126 -7.16 11.20 8.49
N GLU A 127 -8.33 11.72 8.85
CA GLU A 127 -9.60 11.08 8.48
C GLU A 127 -9.71 10.91 6.95
N GLY A 128 -9.98 9.68 6.50
CA GLY A 128 -10.03 9.34 5.08
C GLY A 128 -8.68 9.24 4.38
N ALA A 129 -7.56 9.49 5.07
CA ALA A 129 -6.22 9.32 4.50
C ALA A 129 -5.95 7.86 4.17
N VAL A 130 -5.17 7.64 3.10
CA VAL A 130 -4.70 6.33 2.70
C VAL A 130 -3.28 6.13 3.23
N LEU A 131 -3.12 5.12 4.06
CA LEU A 131 -1.85 4.73 4.64
C LEU A 131 -1.28 3.53 3.89
N GLN A 132 -0.03 3.66 3.46
CA GLN A 132 0.75 2.63 2.81
C GLN A 132 1.65 1.94 3.84
N VAL A 133 1.55 0.61 3.96
CA VAL A 133 2.47 -0.13 4.82
C VAL A 133 3.83 -0.22 4.15
N GLN A 134 4.89 0.04 4.89
CA GLN A 134 6.27 -0.11 4.46
C GLN A 134 7.02 -1.08 5.36
N ARG A 135 8.00 -1.77 4.77
CA ARG A 135 8.91 -2.67 5.47
C ARG A 135 10.34 -2.22 5.23
N ALA A 136 11.20 -2.31 6.25
CA ALA A 136 12.62 -2.05 6.08
C ALA A 136 13.29 -3.12 5.18
N SER A 137 14.24 -2.70 4.33
CA SER A 137 14.96 -3.61 3.42
C SER A 137 15.86 -4.60 4.16
N GLY A 138 16.27 -4.30 5.40
CA GLY A 138 17.05 -5.22 6.21
C GLY A 138 17.24 -4.76 7.66
N PRO A 139 17.83 -5.63 8.51
CA PRO A 139 18.24 -5.25 9.85
C PRO A 139 19.30 -4.14 9.78
N GLY A 140 19.05 -3.01 10.46
CA GLY A 140 19.98 -1.87 10.50
C GLY A 140 20.03 -1.00 9.24
N ASP A 141 19.16 -1.24 8.25
CA ASP A 141 19.02 -0.40 7.05
C ASP A 141 17.84 0.56 7.20
N ASP A 142 18.03 1.83 6.85
CA ASP A 142 17.00 2.89 6.86
C ASP A 142 16.27 3.01 5.52
N SER A 143 16.54 2.12 4.56
CA SER A 143 15.76 2.03 3.33
C SER A 143 14.43 1.30 3.56
N TRP A 144 13.35 1.93 3.11
CA TRP A 144 11.98 1.43 3.23
C TRP A 144 11.43 1.06 1.86
N VAL A 145 10.74 -0.06 1.80
CA VAL A 145 10.04 -0.53 0.61
C VAL A 145 8.56 -0.67 0.89
N ASP A 146 7.75 -0.35 -0.12
CA ASP A 146 6.31 -0.53 -0.03
C ASP A 146 5.97 -2.00 0.09
N PHE A 147 5.21 -2.32 1.14
CA PHE A 147 4.62 -3.62 1.33
C PHE A 147 3.22 -3.59 0.70
N PRO A 148 2.75 -4.60 -0.04
CA PRO A 148 1.53 -4.52 -0.85
C PRO A 148 0.23 -4.56 -0.01
N VAL A 149 0.11 -3.71 1.01
CA VAL A 149 -1.01 -3.52 1.91
C VAL A 149 -1.19 -2.02 2.11
N SER A 150 -2.40 -1.54 1.85
CA SER A 150 -2.85 -0.17 2.14
C SER A 150 -4.07 -0.22 3.04
N VAL A 151 -4.28 0.82 3.84
CA VAL A 151 -5.42 0.94 4.75
C VAL A 151 -5.92 2.38 4.78
N THR A 152 -7.23 2.57 4.88
CA THR A 152 -7.84 3.90 5.03
C THR A 152 -8.11 4.17 6.51
N VAL A 153 -7.86 5.40 6.94
CA VAL A 153 -8.16 5.85 8.30
C VAL A 153 -9.65 6.16 8.43
N SER A 154 -10.27 5.67 9.50
CA SER A 154 -11.66 5.99 9.84
C SER A 154 -11.82 6.18 11.35
N GLY A 155 -12.50 7.25 11.75
CA GLY A 155 -12.65 7.65 13.15
C GLY A 155 -11.30 7.92 13.82
N GLY A 156 -10.32 8.43 13.06
CA GLY A 156 -8.95 8.66 13.51
C GLY A 156 -8.15 7.39 13.85
N GLN A 157 -8.60 6.22 13.42
CA GLN A 157 -7.95 4.92 13.68
C GLN A 157 -7.82 4.10 12.40
N PHE A 158 -6.90 3.13 12.42
CA PHE A 158 -6.76 2.16 11.34
C PHE A 158 -6.35 0.79 11.88
N SER A 159 -6.70 -0.26 11.14
CA SER A 159 -6.35 -1.64 11.45
C SER A 159 -6.15 -2.42 10.15
N THR A 160 -5.08 -3.19 10.09
CA THR A 160 -4.72 -4.02 8.94
C THR A 160 -3.90 -5.23 9.38
N TYR A 161 -3.47 -6.06 8.45
CA TYR A 161 -2.54 -7.15 8.73
C TYR A 161 -1.53 -7.32 7.60
N VAL A 162 -0.39 -7.89 7.96
CA VAL A 162 0.65 -8.31 7.00
C VAL A 162 1.02 -9.77 7.24
N GLN A 163 1.53 -10.42 6.20
CA GLN A 163 2.08 -11.77 6.27
C GLN A 163 3.42 -11.80 5.56
N THR A 164 4.44 -12.34 6.22
CA THR A 164 5.77 -12.43 5.61
C THR A 164 6.45 -13.75 5.95
N GLY A 165 7.11 -14.32 4.95
CA GLY A 165 7.98 -15.49 5.12
C GLY A 165 9.43 -15.11 5.42
N ARG A 166 9.76 -13.82 5.51
CA ARG A 166 11.13 -13.37 5.77
C ARG A 166 11.48 -13.61 7.23
N THR A 167 12.30 -14.61 7.50
CA THR A 167 12.76 -14.97 8.86
C THR A 167 13.64 -13.87 9.46
N GLY A 168 13.66 -13.77 10.79
CA GLY A 168 14.43 -12.80 11.56
C GLY A 168 13.65 -11.51 11.91
N PRO A 169 14.35 -10.45 12.33
CA PRO A 169 13.71 -9.18 12.69
C PRO A 169 13.20 -8.46 11.44
N ASN A 170 11.91 -8.19 11.40
CA ASN A 170 11.23 -7.42 10.36
C ASN A 170 10.71 -6.12 10.99
N ARG A 171 11.07 -4.98 10.39
CA ARG A 171 10.56 -3.67 10.81
C ARG A 171 9.48 -3.19 9.86
N PHE A 172 8.39 -2.69 10.41
CA PHE A 172 7.27 -2.12 9.67
C PHE A 172 6.98 -0.70 10.15
N ARG A 173 6.47 0.11 9.24
CA ARG A 173 5.88 1.43 9.51
C ARG A 173 4.72 1.66 8.55
N VAL A 174 3.94 2.69 8.78
CA VAL A 174 2.97 3.21 7.79
C VAL A 174 3.36 4.61 7.36
N ILE A 175 3.03 4.98 6.13
CA ILE A 175 3.20 6.32 5.58
C ILE A 175 1.88 6.79 4.96
N ASP A 176 1.52 8.04 5.19
CA ASP A 176 0.43 8.71 4.48
C ASP A 176 0.85 9.02 3.04
N THR A 177 0.10 8.54 2.05
CA THR A 177 0.44 8.68 0.63
C THR A 177 0.33 10.10 0.11
N ASP A 178 -0.42 10.96 0.81
CA ASP A 178 -0.65 12.35 0.38
C ASP A 178 0.33 13.32 1.06
N SER A 179 0.66 13.07 2.34
CA SER A 179 1.47 13.99 3.15
C SER A 179 2.90 13.53 3.41
N ASP A 180 3.26 12.30 2.98
CA ASP A 180 4.54 11.64 3.25
C ASP A 180 4.89 11.53 4.76
N GLN A 181 3.89 11.67 5.64
CA GLN A 181 4.08 11.52 7.07
C GLN A 181 4.15 10.04 7.45
N ALA A 182 5.21 9.65 8.16
CA ALA A 182 5.44 8.28 8.59
C ALA A 182 5.13 8.09 10.09
N SER A 183 4.66 6.92 10.47
CA SER A 183 4.50 6.51 11.87
C SER A 183 5.84 6.20 12.54
N ASN A 184 5.79 5.89 13.83
CA ASN A 184 6.84 5.11 14.49
C ASN A 184 7.04 3.74 13.82
N GLU A 185 8.17 3.11 14.12
CA GLU A 185 8.50 1.77 13.66
C GLU A 185 8.06 0.71 14.68
N VAL A 186 7.68 -0.46 14.17
CA VAL A 186 7.44 -1.66 14.98
C VAL A 186 8.34 -2.80 14.47
N THR A 187 8.95 -3.55 15.39
CA THR A 187 9.82 -4.69 15.06
C THR A 187 9.18 -5.99 15.49
N ILE A 188 9.09 -6.94 14.56
CA ILE A 188 8.49 -8.27 14.76
C ILE A 188 9.49 -9.34 14.32
N THR A 189 9.65 -10.38 15.14
CA THR A 189 10.54 -11.51 14.83
C THR A 189 9.76 -12.63 14.16
N VAL A 190 10.24 -13.11 13.01
CA VAL A 190 9.64 -14.24 12.28
C VAL A 190 10.55 -15.46 12.42
N GLN A 191 10.01 -16.61 12.84
CA GLN A 191 10.76 -17.87 13.04
C GLN A 191 10.09 -19.09 12.40
#